data_AF-K1SCB6-F1
#
_entry.id   AF-K1SCB6-F1
#
_cell.length_a   1.000
_cell.length_b   1.000
_cell.length_c   1.000
_cell.angle_alpha   90.00
_cell.angle_beta   90.00
_cell.angle_gamma   90.00
#
_symmetry.space_group_name_H-M   'P 1'
#
loop_
_entity.id
_entity.type
_entity.pdbx_description
1 polymer ?
#
loop_
_entity_poly.entity_id
_entity_poly.type
_entity_poly.pdbx_seq_one_letter_code
_entity_poly.pdbx_strand_id
1 'polypeptide(L)'
;FYGDFDQFENGVGMCASLQKEFIDALADKREFGETDDKERHVSVATGVLAAPLIETLGKMLKTDFPNTVVDVYTIRNDFFGETITVAGLITAGDIIAQLTPYKDNLGERLLITENMLKTNSDIFLDDKTVSDVEQALGIEIMPVATDGYELLDAILGEGADI
;
A
#
# COMPACT_ATOMS: atom_id res chain seq x y z
N PHE A 1 27.71 -21.55 -8.59
CA PHE A 1 27.64 -20.49 -7.57
C PHE A 1 27.75 -19.15 -8.26
N TYR A 2 26.59 -18.56 -8.56
CA TYR A 2 26.33 -17.15 -8.89
C TYR A 2 24.87 -17.15 -9.38
N GLY A 3 23.96 -16.49 -8.65
CA GLY A 3 22.54 -16.47 -9.02
C GLY A 3 21.57 -15.92 -7.96
N ASP A 4 21.99 -15.78 -6.71
CA ASP A 4 21.10 -15.33 -5.61
C ASP A 4 21.10 -13.81 -5.35
N PHE A 5 21.82 -13.02 -6.16
CA PHE A 5 21.87 -11.56 -5.99
C PHE A 5 21.00 -10.78 -6.99
N ASP A 6 20.47 -11.42 -8.04
CA ASP A 6 19.68 -10.76 -9.11
C ASP A 6 18.18 -10.65 -8.81
N GLN A 7 17.70 -11.28 -7.73
CA GLN A 7 16.28 -11.21 -7.36
C GLN A 7 15.94 -9.98 -6.50
N PHE A 8 16.94 -9.28 -5.95
CA PHE A 8 16.72 -8.08 -5.14
C PHE A 8 16.32 -6.85 -5.98
N GLU A 9 16.58 -6.84 -7.30
CA GLU A 9 16.31 -5.67 -8.16
C GLU A 9 15.04 -5.79 -9.03
N ASN A 10 14.38 -6.96 -9.07
CA ASN A 10 13.22 -7.19 -9.92
C ASN A 10 12.02 -7.51 -9.04
N GLY A 11 10.95 -6.68 -9.06
CA GLY A 11 9.82 -6.63 -8.11
C GLY A 11 9.15 -7.94 -7.62
N VAL A 12 9.51 -9.10 -8.16
CA VAL A 12 9.27 -10.43 -7.57
C VAL A 12 9.94 -10.59 -6.19
N GLY A 13 11.20 -10.18 -6.05
CA GLY A 13 11.90 -10.26 -4.75
C GLY A 13 11.26 -9.36 -3.70
N MET A 14 10.87 -8.13 -4.11
CA MET A 14 10.17 -7.18 -3.24
C MET A 14 8.81 -7.72 -2.76
N CYS A 15 8.03 -8.33 -3.66
CA CYS A 15 6.75 -8.95 -3.27
C CYS A 15 6.96 -10.13 -2.30
N ALA A 16 7.98 -10.95 -2.52
CA ALA A 16 8.30 -12.08 -1.65
C ALA A 16 8.76 -11.63 -0.26
N SER A 17 9.63 -10.62 -0.18
CA SER A 17 10.07 -10.02 1.09
C SER A 17 8.89 -9.39 1.84
N LEU A 18 8.11 -8.54 1.18
CA LEU A 18 6.92 -7.91 1.74
C LEU A 18 5.97 -8.95 2.35
N GLN A 19 5.69 -10.02 1.61
CA GLN A 19 4.82 -11.09 2.08
C GLN A 19 5.39 -11.76 3.34
N LYS A 20 6.67 -12.11 3.32
CA LYS A 20 7.32 -12.78 4.44
C LYS A 20 7.33 -11.89 5.69
N GLU A 21 7.78 -10.66 5.54
CA GLU A 21 7.84 -9.66 6.63
C GLU A 21 6.46 -9.40 7.23
N PHE A 22 5.41 -9.29 6.40
CA PHE A 22 4.05 -9.08 6.90
C PHE A 22 3.54 -10.29 7.71
N ILE A 23 3.88 -11.51 7.28
CA ILE A 23 3.53 -12.73 8.00
C ILE A 23 4.28 -12.82 9.33
N ASP A 24 5.58 -12.48 9.32
CA ASP A 24 6.41 -12.44 10.51
C ASP A 24 5.86 -11.38 11.49
N ALA A 25 5.47 -10.20 11.02
CA ALA A 25 4.85 -9.14 11.82
C ALA A 25 3.51 -9.58 12.46
N LEU A 26 2.66 -10.27 11.71
CA LEU A 26 1.42 -10.85 12.26
C LEU A 26 1.71 -11.91 13.32
N ALA A 27 2.75 -12.73 13.12
CA ALA A 27 3.16 -13.74 14.10
C ALA A 27 3.66 -13.08 15.39
N ASP A 28 4.43 -12.00 15.29
CA ASP A 28 4.91 -11.23 16.43
C ASP A 28 3.73 -10.63 17.21
N LYS A 29 2.76 -9.98 16.54
CA LYS A 29 1.53 -9.46 17.18
C LYS A 29 0.79 -10.55 17.95
N ARG A 30 0.66 -11.76 17.39
CA ARG A 30 0.06 -12.91 18.08
C ARG A 30 0.85 -13.36 19.30
N GLU A 31 2.17 -13.46 19.18
CA GLU A 31 3.06 -13.93 20.26
C GLU A 31 2.98 -13.00 21.48
N PHE A 32 2.93 -11.68 21.24
CA PHE A 32 2.85 -10.67 22.30
C PHE A 32 1.42 -10.35 22.76
N GLY A 33 0.40 -10.95 22.15
CA GLY A 33 -1.01 -10.69 22.49
C GLY A 33 -1.50 -9.30 22.07
N GLU A 34 -0.90 -8.73 21.04
CA GLU A 34 -1.21 -7.41 20.46
C GLU A 34 -2.27 -7.53 19.33
N THR A 35 -3.30 -8.34 19.57
CA THR A 35 -4.43 -8.52 18.64
C THR A 35 -5.68 -7.84 19.21
N ASP A 36 -6.56 -7.30 18.36
CA ASP A 36 -7.78 -6.64 18.82
C ASP A 36 -8.95 -6.76 17.83
N ASP A 37 -10.12 -6.32 18.26
CA ASP A 37 -11.36 -6.27 17.48
C ASP A 37 -11.80 -4.84 17.16
N LYS A 38 -10.86 -3.87 17.13
CA LYS A 38 -11.21 -2.49 16.80
C LYS A 38 -11.68 -2.39 15.35
N GLU A 39 -12.71 -1.59 15.13
CA GLU A 39 -13.15 -1.24 13.78
C GLU A 39 -12.12 -0.32 13.13
N ARG A 40 -11.64 -0.73 11.96
CA ARG A 40 -10.74 0.07 11.11
C ARG A 40 -11.16 -0.09 9.67
N HIS A 41 -11.13 0.99 8.90
CA HIS A 41 -11.33 0.93 7.45
C HIS A 41 -10.22 1.68 6.74
N VAL A 42 -9.35 0.96 6.04
CA VAL A 42 -8.25 1.53 5.26
C VAL A 42 -8.33 1.12 3.80
N SER A 43 -7.92 2.03 2.92
CA SER A 43 -7.79 1.76 1.49
C SER A 43 -6.34 1.63 1.11
N VAL A 44 -6.02 0.76 0.15
CA VAL A 44 -4.69 0.64 -0.45
C VAL A 44 -4.80 0.85 -1.95
N ALA A 45 -4.12 1.87 -2.49
CA ALA A 45 -3.98 2.05 -3.93
C ALA A 45 -2.65 1.46 -4.41
N THR A 46 -2.71 0.56 -5.39
CA THR A 46 -1.51 -0.11 -5.90
C THR A 46 -1.63 -0.49 -7.38
N GLY A 47 -0.50 -0.84 -7.99
CA GLY A 47 -0.46 -1.30 -9.38
C GLY A 47 -0.97 -2.73 -9.53
N VAL A 48 -1.34 -3.10 -10.76
CA VAL A 48 -1.91 -4.40 -11.14
C VAL A 48 -1.11 -5.60 -10.64
N LEU A 49 0.23 -5.54 -10.66
CA LEU A 49 1.06 -6.68 -10.23
C LEU A 49 1.01 -6.92 -8.72
N ALA A 50 0.86 -5.87 -7.92
CA ALA A 50 0.91 -5.97 -6.46
C ALA A 50 -0.47 -6.22 -5.83
N ALA A 51 -1.56 -5.80 -6.49
CA ALA A 51 -2.90 -5.90 -5.92
C ALA A 51 -3.29 -7.30 -5.39
N PRO A 52 -3.03 -8.42 -6.10
CA PRO A 52 -3.39 -9.75 -5.60
C PRO A 52 -2.67 -10.14 -4.31
N LEU A 53 -1.42 -9.67 -4.14
CA LEU A 53 -0.66 -9.90 -2.92
C LEU A 53 -1.28 -9.11 -1.76
N ILE A 54 -1.50 -7.81 -1.94
CA ILE A 54 -2.09 -6.95 -0.89
C ILE A 54 -3.46 -7.46 -0.45
N GLU A 55 -4.31 -7.90 -1.38
CA GLU A 55 -5.60 -8.52 -1.05
C GLU A 55 -5.43 -9.80 -0.22
N THR A 56 -4.40 -10.59 -0.51
CA THR A 56 -4.10 -11.82 0.25
C THR A 56 -3.68 -11.48 1.67
N LEU A 57 -2.80 -10.48 1.84
CA LEU A 57 -2.35 -10.01 3.15
C LEU A 57 -3.52 -9.44 3.98
N GLY A 58 -4.37 -8.62 3.36
CA GLY A 58 -5.59 -8.09 4.00
C GLY A 58 -6.56 -9.19 4.45
N LYS A 59 -6.68 -10.30 3.70
CA LYS A 59 -7.47 -11.47 4.13
C LYS A 59 -6.84 -12.20 5.31
N MET A 60 -5.51 -12.34 5.33
CA MET A 60 -4.79 -13.02 6.40
C MET A 60 -4.92 -12.29 7.74
N LEU A 61 -4.84 -10.95 7.70
CA LEU A 61 -4.97 -10.08 8.87
C LEU A 61 -6.27 -10.30 9.64
N LYS A 62 -7.38 -10.63 8.97
CA LYS A 62 -8.70 -10.82 9.62
C LYS A 62 -8.74 -11.94 10.67
N THR A 63 -7.72 -12.80 10.70
CA THR A 63 -7.58 -13.81 11.77
C THR A 63 -7.32 -13.15 13.13
N ASP A 64 -6.55 -12.07 13.13
CA ASP A 64 -6.07 -11.36 14.34
C ASP A 64 -6.80 -10.04 14.57
N PHE A 65 -7.25 -9.41 13.49
CA PHE A 65 -7.95 -8.13 13.50
C PHE A 65 -9.25 -8.25 12.69
N PRO A 66 -10.28 -8.96 13.21
CA PRO A 66 -11.46 -9.36 12.45
C PRO A 66 -12.31 -8.19 11.93
N ASN A 67 -12.25 -7.04 12.61
CA ASN A 67 -13.01 -5.85 12.28
C ASN A 67 -12.21 -4.81 11.47
N THR A 68 -10.98 -5.15 11.07
CA THR A 68 -10.20 -4.33 10.14
C THR A 68 -10.58 -4.66 8.69
N VAL A 69 -11.03 -3.65 7.95
CA VAL A 69 -11.36 -3.70 6.53
C VAL A 69 -10.23 -3.06 5.74
N VAL A 70 -9.71 -3.81 4.77
CA VAL A 70 -8.67 -3.33 3.84
C VAL A 70 -9.23 -3.43 2.42
N ASP A 71 -9.58 -2.30 1.83
CA ASP A 71 -10.03 -2.24 0.44
C ASP A 71 -8.85 -1.97 -0.50
N VAL A 72 -8.66 -2.86 -1.48
CA VAL A 72 -7.55 -2.75 -2.43
C VAL A 72 -8.06 -2.18 -3.75
N TYR A 73 -7.57 -1.01 -4.10
CA TYR A 73 -7.85 -0.35 -5.37
C TYR A 73 -6.69 -0.58 -6.34
N THR A 74 -6.97 -1.39 -7.37
CA THR A 74 -6.02 -1.61 -8.47
C THR A 74 -6.06 -0.41 -9.40
N ILE A 75 -4.97 0.36 -9.45
CA ILE A 75 -4.84 1.55 -10.29
C ILE A 75 -4.20 1.18 -11.62
N ARG A 76 -4.90 1.49 -12.71
CA ARG A 76 -4.36 1.39 -14.07
C ARG A 76 -3.44 2.58 -14.34
N ASN A 77 -2.32 2.35 -15.01
CA ASN A 77 -1.40 3.42 -15.39
C ASN A 77 -1.86 4.05 -16.71
N ASP A 78 -2.56 5.18 -16.66
CA ASP A 78 -2.97 5.91 -17.86
C ASP A 78 -1.90 6.90 -18.32
N PHE A 79 -1.05 7.37 -17.39
CA PHE A 79 0.01 8.34 -17.68
C PHE A 79 1.15 7.76 -18.56
N PHE A 80 1.71 6.61 -18.18
CA PHE A 80 2.75 5.91 -18.94
C PHE A 80 2.21 4.81 -19.86
N GLY A 81 0.92 4.47 -19.72
CA GLY A 81 0.20 3.51 -20.55
C GLY A 81 -0.07 2.18 -19.85
N GLU A 82 -1.20 1.56 -20.18
CA GLU A 82 -1.82 0.46 -19.41
C GLU A 82 -0.96 -0.81 -19.33
N THR A 83 0.03 -0.97 -20.22
CA THR A 83 0.99 -2.09 -20.17
C THR A 83 1.98 -1.96 -19.01
N ILE A 84 2.06 -0.79 -18.37
CA ILE A 84 2.87 -0.55 -17.18
C ILE A 84 2.05 -0.92 -15.94
N THR A 85 2.40 -2.04 -15.32
CA THR A 85 1.60 -2.68 -14.27
C THR A 85 2.22 -2.62 -12.87
N VAL A 86 3.41 -2.02 -12.74
CA VAL A 86 4.12 -1.87 -11.46
C VAL A 86 3.58 -0.68 -10.67
N ALA A 87 3.58 -0.80 -9.33
CA ALA A 87 3.03 0.24 -8.45
C ALA A 87 3.86 1.53 -8.48
N GLY A 88 5.20 1.45 -8.51
CA GLY A 88 6.07 2.64 -8.45
C GLY A 88 6.04 3.56 -9.68
N LEU A 89 5.24 3.24 -10.70
CA LEU A 89 5.04 4.12 -11.86
C LEU A 89 3.63 4.70 -11.93
N ILE A 90 2.78 4.43 -10.94
CA ILE A 90 1.46 5.04 -10.82
C ILE A 90 1.60 6.51 -10.43
N THR A 91 0.83 7.37 -11.09
CA THR A 91 0.88 8.83 -10.87
C THR A 91 -0.29 9.33 -10.03
N ALA A 92 -0.18 10.57 -9.52
CA ALA A 92 -1.27 11.21 -8.81
C ALA A 92 -2.52 11.34 -9.69
N GLY A 93 -2.35 11.72 -10.97
CA GLY A 93 -3.46 11.80 -11.92
C GLY A 93 -4.23 10.48 -12.07
N ASP A 94 -3.51 9.35 -12.14
CA ASP A 94 -4.12 8.02 -12.24
C ASP A 94 -4.97 7.70 -11.00
N ILE A 95 -4.42 7.97 -9.80
CA ILE A 95 -5.08 7.74 -8.52
C ILE A 95 -6.34 8.60 -8.41
N ILE A 96 -6.23 9.92 -8.64
CA ILE A 96 -7.35 10.86 -8.54
C ILE A 96 -8.48 10.43 -9.48
N ALA A 97 -8.17 10.16 -10.75
CA ALA A 97 -9.17 9.83 -11.75
C ALA A 97 -9.95 8.55 -11.41
N GLN A 98 -9.25 7.53 -10.88
CA GLN A 98 -9.84 6.21 -10.61
C GLN A 98 -10.48 6.09 -9.24
N LEU A 99 -10.05 6.88 -8.25
CA LEU A 99 -10.60 6.86 -6.90
C LEU A 99 -11.70 7.89 -6.65
N THR A 100 -11.84 8.92 -7.50
CA THR A 100 -12.92 9.92 -7.38
C THR A 100 -14.32 9.30 -7.23
N PRO A 101 -14.70 8.23 -7.96
CA PRO A 101 -16.00 7.57 -7.79
C PRO A 101 -16.22 6.93 -6.42
N TYR A 102 -15.15 6.66 -5.68
CA TYR A 102 -15.16 5.96 -4.39
C TYR A 102 -14.85 6.88 -3.21
N LYS A 103 -14.62 8.18 -3.43
CA LYS A 103 -14.16 9.14 -2.41
C LYS A 103 -14.94 9.12 -1.08
N ASP A 104 -16.24 8.85 -1.12
CA ASP A 104 -17.11 8.81 0.06
C ASP A 104 -16.99 7.48 0.85
N ASN A 105 -16.20 6.52 0.37
CA ASN A 105 -16.02 5.18 0.94
C ASN A 105 -14.53 4.74 0.97
N LEU A 106 -13.57 5.66 0.92
CA LEU A 106 -12.14 5.32 1.00
C LEU A 106 -11.65 5.01 2.43
N GLY A 107 -12.53 5.09 3.43
CA GLY A 107 -12.18 4.80 4.81
C GLY A 107 -11.42 5.96 5.48
N GLU A 108 -10.59 5.62 6.45
CA GLU A 108 -9.85 6.56 7.29
C GLU A 108 -8.62 7.12 6.58
N ARG A 109 -7.88 6.26 5.85
CA ARG A 109 -6.62 6.61 5.18
C ARG A 109 -6.44 5.82 3.88
N LEU A 110 -5.77 6.44 2.91
CA LEU A 110 -5.35 5.82 1.66
C LEU A 110 -3.84 5.53 1.72
N LEU A 111 -3.49 4.25 1.80
CA LEU A 111 -2.12 3.79 1.76
C LEU A 111 -1.64 3.67 0.31
N ILE A 112 -0.43 4.18 0.06
CA ILE A 112 0.29 4.00 -1.21
C ILE A 112 1.70 3.49 -0.90
N THR A 113 2.38 2.87 -1.87
CA THR A 113 3.82 2.64 -1.72
C THR A 113 4.58 3.95 -1.92
N GLU A 114 5.57 4.23 -1.06
CA GLU A 114 6.48 5.36 -1.22
C GLU A 114 7.18 5.38 -2.58
N ASN A 115 7.31 4.22 -3.23
CA ASN A 115 7.90 4.08 -4.56
C ASN A 115 7.07 4.79 -5.67
N MET A 116 5.85 5.22 -5.40
CA MET A 116 5.08 6.09 -6.31
C MET A 116 5.61 7.53 -6.35
N LEU A 117 6.37 7.92 -5.32
CA LEU A 117 6.91 9.25 -5.15
C LEU A 117 8.36 9.31 -5.66
N LYS A 118 8.77 10.49 -6.11
CA LYS A 118 10.17 10.78 -6.39
C LYS A 118 10.96 10.69 -5.09
N THR A 119 12.17 10.14 -5.18
CA THR A 119 13.04 9.87 -4.04
C THR A 119 13.18 11.08 -3.11
N ASN A 120 12.93 10.87 -1.82
CA ASN A 120 13.01 11.89 -0.76
C ASN A 120 12.10 13.11 -1.02
N SER A 121 10.91 12.90 -1.57
CA SER A 121 9.93 13.97 -1.78
C SER A 121 8.50 13.46 -1.64
N ASP A 122 7.56 14.40 -1.57
CA ASP A 122 6.11 14.20 -1.61
C ASP A 122 5.55 14.33 -3.04
N ILE A 123 6.38 14.22 -4.07
CA ILE A 123 6.03 14.53 -5.47
C ILE A 123 5.95 13.24 -6.30
N PHE A 124 4.82 13.02 -6.98
CA PHE A 124 4.61 11.95 -7.95
C PHE A 124 5.35 12.22 -9.28
N LEU A 125 5.44 11.20 -10.14
CA LEU A 125 6.11 11.32 -11.44
C LEU A 125 5.44 12.31 -12.42
N ASP A 126 4.17 12.67 -12.20
CA ASP A 126 3.42 13.66 -12.97
C ASP A 126 3.43 15.08 -12.34
N ASP A 127 4.43 15.34 -11.49
CA ASP A 127 4.72 16.63 -10.83
C ASP A 127 3.65 17.13 -9.85
N LYS A 128 2.67 16.30 -9.49
CA LYS A 128 1.73 16.58 -8.40
C LYS A 128 2.27 16.11 -7.07
N THR A 129 1.80 16.73 -6.01
CA THR A 129 2.15 16.42 -4.63
C THR A 129 1.16 15.43 -4.01
N VAL A 130 1.54 14.82 -2.88
CA VAL A 130 0.62 14.08 -2.00
C VAL A 130 -0.58 14.96 -1.64
N SER A 131 -0.34 16.21 -1.27
CA SER A 131 -1.40 17.16 -0.89
C SER A 131 -2.42 17.43 -2.03
N ASP A 132 -1.99 17.40 -3.29
CA ASP A 132 -2.91 17.54 -4.43
C ASP A 132 -3.92 16.37 -4.50
N VAL A 133 -3.46 15.15 -4.19
CA VAL A 133 -4.32 13.95 -4.19
C VAL A 133 -5.23 13.95 -2.96
N GLU A 134 -4.70 14.30 -1.78
CA GLU A 134 -5.49 14.44 -0.56
C GLU A 134 -6.61 15.47 -0.73
N GLN A 135 -6.31 16.63 -1.31
CA GLN A 135 -7.29 17.67 -1.59
C GLN A 135 -8.36 17.18 -2.57
N ALA A 136 -7.97 16.42 -3.60
CA ALA A 136 -8.89 15.94 -4.61
C ALA A 136 -9.84 14.84 -4.11
N LEU A 137 -9.33 13.94 -3.25
CA LEU A 137 -10.08 12.78 -2.76
C LEU A 137 -10.73 13.02 -1.39
N GLY A 138 -10.28 14.02 -0.62
CA GLY A 138 -10.78 14.30 0.72
C GLY A 138 -10.39 13.22 1.74
N ILE A 139 -9.23 12.58 1.55
CA ILE A 139 -8.68 11.55 2.43
C ILE A 139 -7.19 11.80 2.64
N GLU A 140 -6.69 11.47 3.83
CA GLU A 140 -5.26 11.47 4.13
C GLU A 140 -4.54 10.36 3.37
N ILE A 141 -3.38 10.67 2.81
CA ILE A 141 -2.53 9.69 2.13
C ILE A 141 -1.32 9.40 2.99
N MET A 142 -1.08 8.11 3.20
CA MET A 142 0.10 7.64 3.90
C MET A 142 0.99 6.84 2.94
N PRO A 143 2.13 7.42 2.50
CA PRO A 143 3.16 6.66 1.82
C PRO A 143 3.79 5.66 2.78
N VAL A 144 3.83 4.40 2.37
CA VAL A 144 4.38 3.29 3.18
C VAL A 144 5.59 2.71 2.47
N ALA A 145 6.64 2.45 3.25
CA ALA A 145 7.82 1.72 2.78
C ALA A 145 7.43 0.34 2.23
N THR A 146 8.24 -0.21 1.32
CA THR A 146 8.02 -1.59 0.86
C THR A 146 8.60 -2.58 1.86
N ASP A 147 8.01 -2.59 3.06
CA ASP A 147 8.36 -3.41 4.21
C ASP A 147 7.07 -3.95 4.84
N GLY A 148 7.05 -5.25 5.18
CA GLY A 148 5.85 -5.91 5.67
C GLY A 148 5.42 -5.50 7.08
N TYR A 149 6.35 -5.07 7.94
CA TYR A 149 6.03 -4.56 9.28
C TYR A 149 5.39 -3.17 9.15
N GLU A 150 6.00 -2.28 8.37
CA GLU A 150 5.49 -0.92 8.12
C GLU A 150 4.09 -0.96 7.49
N LEU A 151 3.84 -1.90 6.57
CA LEU A 151 2.51 -2.10 6.00
C LEU A 151 1.48 -2.54 7.04
N LEU A 152 1.84 -3.47 7.94
CA LEU A 152 0.93 -3.89 9.01
C LEU A 152 0.64 -2.74 9.95
N ASP A 153 1.66 -2.02 10.41
CA ASP A 153 1.52 -0.89 11.32
C ASP A 153 0.68 0.23 10.71
N ALA A 154 0.86 0.53 9.41
CA ALA A 154 0.04 1.49 8.69
C ALA A 154 -1.44 1.07 8.62
N ILE A 155 -1.72 -0.22 8.38
CA ILE A 155 -3.09 -0.77 8.37
C ILE A 155 -3.73 -0.68 9.77
N LEU A 156 -2.96 -0.94 10.82
CA LEU A 156 -3.44 -0.91 12.20
C LEU A 156 -3.50 0.51 12.79
N GLY A 157 -2.88 1.47 12.11
CA GLY A 157 -2.75 2.85 12.54
C GLY A 157 -1.74 3.05 13.67
N GLU A 158 -0.70 2.21 13.72
CA GLU A 158 0.33 2.17 14.76
C GLU A 158 1.65 2.85 14.33
N GLY A 159 1.76 3.27 13.07
CA GLY A 159 2.92 4.01 12.53
C GLY A 159 2.94 5.50 12.91
N ALA A 160 4.13 6.08 12.96
CA ALA A 160 4.31 7.50 13.28
C ALA A 160 3.71 8.40 12.19
N ASP A 161 2.85 9.34 12.60
CA ASP A 161 2.60 10.56 11.84
C ASP A 161 3.97 11.29 11.73
N ILE A 162 4.57 11.28 10.53
CA ILE A 162 5.80 12.04 10.24
C ILE A 162 5.52 13.53 10.08
#